data_AF-A0A7R9BFK8-F1
#
_entry.id   AF-A0A7R9BFK8-F1
#
_cell.length_a   1.000
_cell.length_b   1.000
_cell.length_c   1.000
_cell.angle_alpha   90.00
_cell.angle_beta   90.00
_cell.angle_gamma   90.00
#
_symmetry.space_group_name_H-M   'P 1'
#
loop_
_entity.id
_entity.type
_entity.pdbx_description
1 polymer ?
#
loop_
_entity_poly.entity_id
_entity_poly.type
_entity_poly.pdbx_seq_one_letter_code
_entity_poly.pdbx_strand_id
1 'polypeptide(L)'
;MEARPENLGDDFWTKYRGLAAKLKKRFLKKPNVAEVADEFRSLAKRLAGDEHRPLAGVCSLAVARCEQTIGNLPCEAEALLNAARLFLAQAWL
;
A
#
# COMPACT_ATOMS: atom_id res chain seq x y z
N MET A 1 -1.93 8.76 33.70
CA MET A 1 -0.88 8.87 32.67
C MET A 1 -1.34 8.01 31.51
N GLU A 2 -2.13 8.58 30.61
CA GLU A 2 -2.59 7.86 29.41
C GLU A 2 -1.49 7.99 28.35
N ALA A 3 -0.83 6.88 28.02
CA ALA A 3 0.17 6.86 26.97
C ALA A 3 -0.53 7.22 25.65
N ARG A 4 -0.25 8.42 25.13
CA ARG A 4 -0.69 8.86 23.80
C ARG A 4 -0.25 7.78 22.79
N PRO A 5 -1.16 7.20 21.98
CA PRO A 5 -0.79 6.13 21.08
C PRO A 5 0.30 6.63 20.14
N GLU A 6 1.37 5.84 20.07
CA GLU A 6 2.58 6.08 19.28
C GLU A 6 2.24 6.49 17.84
N ASN A 7 3.08 7.33 17.24
CA ASN A 7 2.94 7.96 15.91
C ASN A 7 2.74 6.98 14.73
N LEU A 8 1.62 6.27 14.68
CA LEU A 8 1.29 5.25 13.68
C LEU A 8 1.22 5.88 12.27
N GLY A 9 0.76 7.13 12.17
CA GLY A 9 0.75 7.91 10.93
C GLY A 9 2.15 8.21 10.39
N ASP A 10 3.09 8.57 11.26
CA ASP A 10 4.48 8.82 10.83
C ASP A 10 5.20 7.52 10.47
N ASP A 11 4.92 6.42 11.20
CA ASP A 11 5.44 5.09 10.86
C ASP A 11 4.90 4.60 9.51
N PHE A 12 3.60 4.79 9.24
CA PHE A 12 3.01 4.49 7.94
C PHE A 12 3.67 5.27 6.81
N TRP A 13 3.70 6.60 6.88
CA TRP A 13 4.24 7.42 5.79
C TRP A 13 5.73 7.20 5.59
N THR A 14 6.46 6.84 6.64
CA THR A 14 7.87 6.43 6.54
C THR A 14 8.00 5.12 5.77
N LYS A 15 7.24 4.09 6.14
CA LYS A 15 7.23 2.80 5.42
C LYS A 15 6.79 2.95 3.97
N TYR A 16 5.66 3.63 3.73
CA TYR A 16 5.11 3.86 2.40
C TYR A 16 6.10 4.59 1.49
N ARG A 17 6.72 5.68 1.97
CA ARG A 17 7.74 6.41 1.20
C ARG A 17 8.98 5.56 0.96
N GLY A 18 9.38 4.73 1.91
CA GLY A 18 10.48 3.77 1.75
C GLY A 18 10.23 2.80 0.60
N LEU A 19 9.03 2.22 0.51
CA LEU A 19 8.63 1.33 -0.57
C LEU A 19 8.58 2.06 -1.93
N ALA A 20 7.97 3.25 -1.97
CA ALA A 20 7.94 4.06 -3.16
C ALA A 20 9.34 4.45 -3.65
N ALA A 21 10.29 4.66 -2.74
CA ALA A 21 11.69 4.93 -3.08
C ALA A 21 12.39 3.71 -3.70
N LYS A 22 12.06 2.48 -3.25
CA LYS A 22 12.58 1.24 -3.89
C LYS A 22 12.21 1.17 -5.38
N LEU A 23 11.00 1.62 -5.75
CA LEU A 23 10.56 1.67 -7.15
C LEU A 23 11.24 2.77 -7.97
N LYS A 24 11.65 3.89 -7.34
CA LYS A 24 12.32 5.01 -8.02
C LYS A 24 13.80 4.73 -8.31
N LYS A 25 14.47 3.86 -7.54
CA LYS A 25 15.91 3.53 -7.68
C LYS A 25 16.23 2.64 -8.91
N ARG A 26 15.61 2.92 -10.06
CA ARG A 26 15.81 2.20 -11.33
C ARG A 26 17.20 2.39 -11.96
N PHE A 27 18.00 3.33 -11.47
CA PHE A 27 19.25 3.73 -12.12
C PHE A 27 20.46 2.82 -11.85
N LEU A 28 20.47 1.99 -10.80
CA LEU A 28 21.65 1.15 -10.49
C LEU A 28 21.38 -0.37 -10.47
N LYS A 29 20.15 -0.82 -10.17
CA LYS A 29 19.72 -2.22 -10.26
C LYS A 29 18.24 -2.27 -10.60
N LYS A 30 17.83 -3.22 -11.45
CA LYS A 30 16.41 -3.45 -11.76
C LYS A 30 15.70 -3.81 -10.44
N PRO A 31 14.79 -2.96 -9.92
CA PRO A 31 14.10 -3.26 -8.66
C PRO A 31 13.19 -4.47 -8.85
N ASN A 32 13.11 -5.33 -7.84
CA ASN A 32 12.17 -6.44 -7.82
C ASN A 32 10.77 -5.91 -7.53
N VAL A 33 10.06 -5.51 -8.59
CA VAL A 33 8.76 -4.85 -8.48
C VAL A 33 7.71 -5.76 -7.83
N ALA A 34 7.80 -7.09 -8.05
CA ALA A 34 6.91 -8.07 -7.43
C ALA A 34 7.07 -8.12 -5.89
N GLU A 35 8.31 -8.13 -5.40
CA GLU A 35 8.58 -8.09 -3.96
C GLU A 35 8.06 -6.81 -3.31
N VAL A 36 8.24 -5.65 -3.97
CA VAL A 36 7.69 -4.39 -3.46
C VAL A 36 6.16 -4.41 -3.46
N ALA A 37 5.52 -5.06 -4.44
CA ALA A 37 4.07 -5.26 -4.44
C ALA A 37 3.61 -6.08 -3.22
N ASP A 38 4.33 -7.16 -2.88
CA ASP A 38 4.02 -7.97 -1.70
C ASP A 38 4.23 -7.21 -0.38
N GLU A 39 5.25 -6.37 -0.30
CA GLU A 39 5.43 -5.49 0.86
C GLU A 39 4.29 -4.47 0.99
N PHE A 40 3.81 -3.89 -0.12
CA PHE A 40 2.61 -3.03 -0.11
C PHE A 40 1.34 -3.81 0.30
N ARG A 41 1.17 -5.07 -0.14
CA ARG A 41 0.06 -5.94 0.30
C ARG A 41 0.11 -6.20 1.81
N SER A 42 1.30 -6.47 2.35
CA SER A 42 1.51 -6.67 3.79
C SER A 42 1.16 -5.41 4.59
N LEU A 43 1.60 -4.24 4.12
CA LEU A 43 1.27 -2.96 4.72
C LEU A 43 -0.24 -2.68 4.67
N ALA A 44 -0.90 -2.96 3.53
CA ALA A 44 -2.35 -2.82 3.39
C ALA A 44 -3.13 -3.70 4.37
N LYS A 45 -2.72 -4.96 4.55
CA LYS A 45 -3.36 -5.90 5.49
C LYS A 45 -3.29 -5.42 6.94
N ARG A 46 -2.15 -4.87 7.36
CA ARG A 46 -1.99 -4.28 8.70
C ARG A 46 -2.96 -3.12 8.91
N LEU A 47 -3.08 -2.23 7.92
CA LEU A 47 -3.93 -1.04 7.98
C LEU A 47 -5.43 -1.33 7.85
N ALA A 48 -5.80 -2.50 7.34
CA ALA A 48 -7.21 -2.89 7.24
C ALA A 48 -7.79 -3.37 8.59
N GLY A 49 -6.93 -3.79 9.53
CA GLY A 49 -7.31 -4.18 10.89
C GLY A 49 -7.43 -2.99 11.85
N ASP A 50 -6.59 -1.97 11.67
CA ASP A 50 -6.68 -0.70 12.40
C ASP A 50 -7.67 0.23 11.66
N GLU A 51 -8.24 1.25 12.31
CA GLU A 51 -9.28 2.15 11.72
C GLU A 51 -8.85 2.97 10.48
N HIS A 52 -7.73 2.60 9.84
CA HIS A 52 -7.05 3.28 8.76
C HIS A 52 -7.29 2.66 7.37
N ARG A 53 -8.54 2.22 7.13
CA ARG A 53 -9.04 1.72 5.83
C ARG A 53 -8.63 2.55 4.60
N PRO A 54 -8.65 3.91 4.59
CA PRO A 54 -8.17 4.68 3.44
C PRO A 54 -6.69 4.45 3.12
N LEU A 55 -5.84 4.33 4.14
CA LEU A 55 -4.41 4.11 3.94
C LEU A 55 -4.14 2.70 3.37
N ALA A 56 -4.94 1.70 3.79
CA ALA A 56 -4.95 0.39 3.14
C ALA A 56 -5.35 0.47 1.66
N GLY A 57 -6.31 1.34 1.31
CA GLY A 57 -6.70 1.61 -0.07
C GLY A 57 -5.57 2.22 -0.89
N VAL A 58 -4.84 3.19 -0.33
CA VAL A 58 -3.65 3.79 -0.97
C VAL A 58 -2.56 2.74 -1.22
N CYS A 59 -2.31 1.84 -0.26
CA CYS A 59 -1.39 0.73 -0.47
C CYS A 59 -1.86 -0.21 -1.60
N SER A 60 -3.16 -0.49 -1.69
CA SER A 60 -3.73 -1.32 -2.76
C SER A 60 -3.58 -0.68 -4.15
N LEU A 61 -3.68 0.66 -4.26
CA LEU A 61 -3.35 1.37 -5.50
C LEU A 61 -1.86 1.24 -5.86
N ALA A 62 -0.97 1.27 -4.87
CA ALA A 62 0.46 1.06 -5.10
C ALA A 62 0.76 -0.36 -5.62
N VAL A 63 0.05 -1.38 -5.11
CA VAL A 63 0.11 -2.76 -5.64
C VAL A 63 -0.32 -2.78 -7.10
N ALA A 64 -1.47 -2.18 -7.44
CA ALA A 64 -1.96 -2.13 -8.83
C ALA A 64 -0.91 -1.55 -9.79
N ARG A 65 -0.23 -0.47 -9.39
CA ARG A 65 0.86 0.13 -10.19
C ARG A 65 2.07 -0.78 -10.34
N CYS A 66 2.39 -1.59 -9.32
CA CYS A 66 3.47 -2.57 -9.39
C CYS A 66 3.10 -3.70 -10.37
N GLU A 67 1.89 -4.24 -10.27
CA GLU A 67 1.38 -5.30 -11.15
C GLU A 67 1.29 -4.83 -12.61
N GLN A 68 0.80 -3.59 -12.83
CA GLN A 68 0.81 -2.94 -14.14
C GLN A 68 2.23 -2.86 -14.72
N THR A 69 3.22 -2.50 -13.89
CA THR A 69 4.62 -2.35 -14.32
C THR A 69 5.23 -3.67 -14.79
N ILE A 70 4.79 -4.80 -14.22
CA ILE A 70 5.27 -6.14 -14.61
C ILE A 70 4.33 -6.85 -15.60
N GLY A 71 3.25 -6.21 -16.03
CA GLY A 71 2.30 -6.73 -17.02
C GLY A 71 1.30 -7.76 -16.47
N ASN A 72 1.07 -7.81 -15.16
CA ASN A 72 0.17 -8.76 -14.52
C ASN A 72 -1.26 -8.17 -14.37
N LEU A 73 -1.97 -8.07 -15.50
CA LEU A 73 -3.28 -7.42 -15.59
C LEU A 73 -4.35 -8.01 -14.63
N PRO A 74 -4.46 -9.33 -14.43
CA PRO A 74 -5.44 -9.89 -13.48
C PRO A 74 -5.21 -9.38 -12.05
N CYS A 75 -3.96 -9.39 -11.58
CA CYS A 75 -3.62 -8.91 -10.25
C CYS A 75 -3.73 -7.38 -10.12
N GLU A 76 -3.48 -6.63 -11.20
CA GLU A 76 -3.77 -5.18 -11.25
C GLU A 76 -5.27 -4.92 -11.01
N ALA A 77 -6.14 -5.62 -11.74
CA ALA A 77 -7.58 -5.47 -11.62
C ALA A 77 -8.08 -5.84 -10.20
N GLU A 78 -7.57 -6.94 -9.64
CA GLU A 78 -7.89 -7.35 -8.27
C GLU A 78 -7.48 -6.28 -7.24
N ALA A 79 -6.27 -5.72 -7.38
CA ALA A 79 -5.78 -4.68 -6.49
C ALA A 79 -6.59 -3.38 -6.58
N LEU A 80 -7.02 -2.99 -7.80
CA LEU A 80 -7.91 -1.84 -8.02
C LEU A 80 -9.28 -2.05 -7.38
N LEU A 81 -9.88 -3.24 -7.54
CA LEU A 81 -11.14 -3.59 -6.91
C LEU A 81 -11.03 -3.56 -5.38
N ASN A 82 -9.92 -4.04 -4.83
CA ASN A 82 -9.69 -3.99 -3.39
C ASN A 82 -9.57 -2.54 -2.88
N ALA A 83 -8.83 -1.68 -3.60
CA ALA A 83 -8.73 -0.26 -3.27
C ALA A 83 -10.12 0.42 -3.26
N ALA A 84 -10.94 0.16 -4.29
CA ALA A 84 -12.29 0.70 -4.38
C ALA A 84 -13.16 0.28 -3.19
N ARG A 85 -13.13 -1.01 -2.81
CA ARG A 85 -13.87 -1.52 -1.64
C ARG A 85 -13.44 -0.83 -0.35
N LEU A 86 -12.13 -0.62 -0.15
CA LEU A 86 -11.59 0.02 1.05
C LEU A 86 -12.02 1.49 1.16
N PHE A 87 -12.02 2.23 0.04
CA PHE A 87 -12.51 3.61 0.03
C PHE A 87 -14.02 3.71 0.23
N LEU A 88 -14.80 2.83 -0.40
CA LEU A 88 -16.26 2.82 -0.23
C LEU A 88 -16.68 2.39 1.17
N ALA A 89 -15.96 1.46 1.80
CA ALA A 89 -16.25 1.03 3.17
C ALA A 89 -16.04 2.14 4.21
N GLN A 90 -15.25 3.17 3.90
CA GLN A 90 -15.08 4.34 4.76
C GLN A 90 -16.18 5.39 4.55
N ALA A 91 -16.78 5.46 3.37
CA ALA A 91 -17.67 6.55 2.95
C ALA A 91 -19.08 6.53 3.59
N TRP A 92 -19.29 5.83 4.72
CA TRP A 92 -20.61 5.64 5.34
C TRP A 92 -20.67 5.94 6.85
N LEU A 93 -19.85 6.86 7.35
CA LEU A 93 -19.99 7.53 8.66
C LEU A 93 -19.71 9.02 8.50
#